data_AF-A0A953WI75-F1
#
_entry.id   AF-A0A953WI75-F1
#
_cell.length_a   1.000
_cell.length_b   1.000
_cell.length_c   1.000
_cell.angle_alpha   90.00
_cell.angle_beta   90.00
_cell.angle_gamma   90.00
#
_symmetry.space_group_name_H-M   'P 1'
#
loop_
_entity.id
_entity.type
_entity.pdbx_description
1 polymer ?
#
loop_
_entity_poly.entity_id
_entity_poly.type
_entity_poly.pdbx_seq_one_letter_code
_entity_poly.pdbx_strand_id
1 'polypeptide(L)'
;MSTADTLCLFAAEPLNRASDERTKPEWIAGKLADPSSMLLPVWRGDPLVTGDKAAFLSTAARGEFPASAPVVFLGLDWKGSAVFAIDVSQAPSPDSAPFADIGVYMPLREAASRVDADDLAIVGQARWLLDWHRRHGFCAVCGAPSEVKDGG
;
A
#
# COMPACT_ATOMS: atom_id res chain seq x y z
N MET A 1 29.68 -20.16 -3.63
CA MET A 1 29.62 -18.90 -4.39
C MET A 1 28.14 -18.64 -4.65
N SER A 2 27.53 -17.77 -3.84
CA SER A 2 26.09 -17.49 -3.90
C SER A 2 25.83 -16.57 -5.10
N THR A 3 25.08 -17.06 -6.08
CA THR A 3 24.46 -16.19 -7.08
C THR A 3 23.37 -15.42 -6.37
N ALA A 4 23.73 -14.26 -5.83
CA ALA A 4 22.76 -13.21 -5.57
C ALA A 4 22.24 -12.78 -6.94
N ASP A 5 21.25 -13.52 -7.44
CA ASP A 5 20.45 -13.10 -8.58
C ASP A 5 19.95 -11.72 -8.20
N THR A 6 20.42 -10.71 -8.94
CA THR A 6 20.04 -9.32 -8.70
C THR A 6 18.59 -9.22 -9.15
N LEU A 7 17.67 -9.58 -8.25
CA LEU A 7 16.25 -9.34 -8.47
C LEU A 7 16.11 -7.85 -8.75
N CYS A 8 15.49 -7.53 -9.89
CA CYS A 8 14.95 -6.20 -10.07
C CYS A 8 13.97 -5.98 -8.91
N LEU A 9 14.30 -5.06 -8.00
CA LEU A 9 13.48 -4.75 -6.82
C LEU A 9 12.04 -4.38 -7.21
N PHE A 10 11.83 -3.90 -8.44
CA PHE A 10 10.52 -3.56 -8.99
C PHE A 10 9.73 -4.74 -9.60
N ALA A 11 10.35 -5.91 -9.74
CA ALA A 11 9.73 -7.11 -10.32
C ALA A 11 9.61 -8.27 -9.32
N ALA A 12 10.10 -8.08 -8.08
CA ALA A 12 9.85 -9.02 -7.01
C ALA A 12 8.34 -9.05 -6.70
N GLU A 13 7.80 -10.24 -6.47
CA GLU A 13 6.38 -10.45 -6.17
C GLU A 13 6.26 -11.23 -4.86
N PRO A 14 6.51 -10.59 -3.70
CA PRO A 14 6.47 -11.26 -2.41
C PRO A 14 5.04 -11.60 -1.95
N LEU A 15 4.01 -11.07 -2.61
CA LEU A 15 2.61 -11.30 -2.29
C LEU A 15 1.94 -12.21 -3.31
N ASN A 16 1.05 -13.08 -2.84
CA ASN A 16 0.06 -13.70 -3.72
C ASN A 16 -1.00 -12.65 -4.07
N ARG A 17 -1.08 -12.26 -5.35
CA ARG A 17 -2.01 -11.21 -5.83
C ARG A 17 -3.49 -11.50 -5.58
N ALA A 18 -3.85 -12.77 -5.40
CA ALA A 18 -5.23 -13.23 -5.17
C ALA A 18 -6.25 -12.59 -6.13
N SER A 19 -5.93 -12.56 -7.42
CA SER A 19 -6.69 -11.83 -8.45
C SER A 19 -8.16 -12.25 -8.52
N ASP A 20 -8.46 -13.53 -8.30
CA ASP A 20 -9.84 -14.06 -8.36
C ASP A 20 -10.72 -13.54 -7.21
N GLU A 21 -10.12 -13.14 -6.10
CA GLU A 21 -10.82 -12.64 -4.91
C GLU A 21 -11.12 -11.13 -5.00
N ARG A 22 -10.40 -10.40 -5.85
CA ARG A 22 -10.53 -8.94 -6.01
C ARG A 22 -11.96 -8.52 -6.36
N THR A 23 -12.63 -9.29 -7.21
CA THR A 23 -14.01 -9.02 -7.66
C THR A 23 -15.09 -9.26 -6.59
N LYS A 24 -14.71 -9.80 -5.41
CA LYS A 24 -15.64 -10.17 -4.34
C LYS A 24 -15.60 -9.11 -3.23
N PRO A 25 -16.50 -8.10 -3.25
CA PRO A 25 -16.43 -6.97 -2.32
C PRO A 25 -16.58 -7.40 -0.86
N GLU A 26 -17.40 -8.41 -0.57
CA GLU A 26 -17.57 -8.93 0.80
C GLU A 26 -16.30 -9.61 1.32
N TRP A 27 -15.55 -10.29 0.45
CA TRP A 27 -14.29 -10.92 0.83
C TRP A 27 -13.23 -9.87 1.18
N ILE A 28 -13.12 -8.83 0.34
CA ILE A 28 -12.22 -7.70 0.58
C ILE A 28 -12.60 -6.98 1.89
N ALA A 29 -13.89 -6.69 2.10
CA ALA A 29 -14.37 -6.06 3.32
C ALA A 29 -14.09 -6.92 4.56
N GLY A 30 -14.29 -8.24 4.46
CA GLY A 30 -13.97 -9.19 5.53
C GLY A 30 -12.48 -9.20 5.87
N LYS A 31 -11.60 -9.22 4.85
CA LYS A 31 -10.15 -9.14 5.05
C LYS A 31 -9.70 -7.80 5.62
N LEU A 32 -10.35 -6.71 5.24
CA LEU A 32 -10.04 -5.39 5.78
C LEU A 32 -10.53 -5.21 7.22
N ALA A 33 -11.52 -5.99 7.66
CA ALA A 33 -12.00 -6.03 9.05
C ALA A 33 -11.21 -7.01 9.93
N ASP A 34 -10.48 -7.96 9.33
CA ASP A 34 -9.66 -8.94 10.04
C ASP A 34 -8.38 -8.28 10.60
N PRO A 35 -8.15 -8.24 11.93
CA PRO A 35 -7.00 -7.58 12.55
C PRO A 35 -5.65 -8.25 12.23
N SER A 36 -5.64 -9.47 11.68
CA SER A 36 -4.43 -10.13 11.22
C SER A 36 -3.93 -9.59 9.87
N SER A 37 -4.75 -8.81 9.17
CA SER A 37 -4.39 -8.10 7.96
C SER A 37 -3.55 -6.87 8.26
N MET A 38 -2.78 -6.45 7.26
CA MET A 38 -1.80 -5.38 7.36
C MET A 38 -2.19 -4.18 6.48
N LEU A 39 -1.87 -2.98 6.95
CA LEU A 39 -2.02 -1.69 6.27
C LEU A 39 -0.64 -1.03 6.13
N LEU A 40 -0.29 -0.69 4.90
CA LEU A 40 0.87 0.11 4.55
C LEU A 40 0.43 1.56 4.33
N PRO A 41 0.78 2.51 5.22
CA PRO A 41 0.50 3.92 5.02
C PRO A 41 1.40 4.51 3.95
N VAL A 42 0.82 5.26 3.01
CA VAL A 42 1.56 5.92 1.93
C VAL A 42 1.14 7.38 1.83
N TRP A 43 2.09 8.29 1.95
CA TRP A 43 1.89 9.73 1.76
C TRP A 43 2.47 10.16 0.42
N ARG A 44 1.62 10.53 -0.55
CA ARG A 44 2.02 11.00 -1.90
C ARG A 44 2.99 10.08 -2.66
N GLY A 45 2.97 8.79 -2.36
CA GLY A 45 3.83 7.77 -2.95
C GLY A 45 5.07 7.44 -2.12
N ASP A 46 5.22 8.05 -0.94
CA ASP A 46 6.29 7.83 0.00
C ASP A 46 5.76 6.97 1.17
N PRO A 47 6.35 5.79 1.44
CA PRO A 47 5.90 4.90 2.50
C PRO A 47 6.29 5.43 3.88
N LEU A 48 5.53 5.04 4.91
CA LEU A 48 6.00 5.15 6.28
C LEU A 48 7.13 4.13 6.51
N VAL A 49 8.28 4.60 6.98
CA VAL A 49 9.48 3.79 7.24
C VAL A 49 9.87 3.90 8.70
N THR A 50 10.12 2.76 9.33
CA THR A 50 10.64 2.66 10.70
C THR A 50 11.93 1.86 10.67
N GLY A 51 13.06 2.50 10.99
CA GLY A 51 14.38 1.86 10.90
C GLY A 51 14.77 1.60 9.44
N ASP A 52 14.86 0.32 9.07
CA ASP A 52 15.22 -0.22 7.74
C ASP A 52 14.05 -1.00 7.09
N LYS A 53 12.81 -0.77 7.55
CA LYS A 53 11.62 -1.48 7.07
C LYS A 53 10.48 -0.54 6.73
N ALA A 54 9.64 -0.96 5.80
CA ALA A 54 8.34 -0.32 5.62
C ALA A 54 7.44 -0.65 6.82
N ALA A 55 6.67 0.34 7.28
CA ALA A 55 5.77 0.15 8.40
C ALA A 55 4.46 -0.50 7.92
N PHE A 56 4.29 -1.76 8.26
CA PHE A 56 3.02 -2.48 8.11
C PHE A 56 2.29 -2.48 9.45
N LEU A 57 1.15 -1.81 9.52
CA LEU A 57 0.31 -1.70 10.71
C LEU A 57 -0.82 -2.73 10.66
N SER A 58 -1.34 -3.19 11.79
CA SER A 58 -2.57 -3.98 11.77
C SER A 58 -3.74 -3.15 11.24
N THR A 59 -4.65 -3.76 10.49
CA THR A 59 -5.95 -3.15 10.12
C THR A 59 -6.78 -2.72 11.33
N ALA A 60 -6.51 -3.21 12.54
CA ALA A 60 -7.11 -2.70 13.77
C ALA A 60 -6.85 -1.20 13.99
N ALA A 61 -5.72 -0.69 13.50
CA ALA A 61 -5.34 0.72 13.55
C ALA A 61 -6.05 1.58 12.48
N ARG A 62 -6.90 0.98 11.63
CA ARG A 62 -7.61 1.70 10.55
C ARG A 62 -8.43 2.88 11.06
N GLY A 63 -8.97 2.79 12.27
CA GLY A 63 -9.75 3.87 12.90
C GLY A 63 -8.95 5.14 13.21
N GLU A 64 -7.62 5.07 13.21
CA GLU A 64 -6.72 6.22 13.42
C GLU A 64 -6.44 6.99 12.12
N PHE A 65 -6.85 6.43 10.97
CA PHE A 65 -6.79 7.11 9.68
C PHE A 65 -8.11 7.84 9.37
N PRO A 66 -8.09 8.86 8.51
CA PRO A 66 -9.32 9.46 8.01
C PRO A 66 -10.22 8.41 7.35
N ALA A 67 -11.52 8.40 7.69
CA ALA A 67 -12.47 7.44 7.13
C ALA A 67 -12.59 7.51 5.59
N SER A 68 -12.25 8.66 5.00
CA SER A 68 -12.23 8.90 3.55
C SER A 68 -10.91 8.51 2.87
N ALA A 69 -9.90 8.07 3.61
CA ALA A 69 -8.62 7.67 3.04
C ALA A 69 -8.80 6.46 2.10
N PRO A 70 -8.42 6.56 0.81
CA PRO A 70 -8.48 5.45 -0.13
C PRO A 70 -7.67 4.25 0.37
N VAL A 71 -8.21 3.05 0.21
CA VAL A 71 -7.54 1.79 0.54
C VAL A 71 -7.52 0.88 -0.68
N VAL A 72 -6.37 0.30 -0.98
CA VAL A 72 -6.20 -0.66 -2.09
C VAL A 72 -5.63 -1.98 -1.56
N PHE A 73 -6.10 -3.09 -2.12
CA PHE A 73 -5.63 -4.43 -1.81
C PHE A 73 -4.41 -4.78 -2.67
N LEU A 74 -3.31 -5.17 -2.01
CA LEU A 74 -2.06 -5.51 -2.66
C LEU A 74 -1.96 -7.02 -2.92
N GLY A 75 -2.40 -7.83 -1.96
CA GLY A 75 -2.35 -9.29 -2.04
C GLY A 75 -2.37 -9.94 -0.66
N LEU A 76 -2.01 -11.22 -0.63
CA LEU A 76 -1.84 -12.01 0.59
C LEU A 76 -0.35 -12.26 0.83
N ASP A 77 0.08 -12.16 2.08
CA ASP A 77 1.42 -12.58 2.49
C ASP A 77 1.55 -14.11 2.56
N TRP A 78 2.74 -14.59 2.93
CA TRP A 78 3.02 -16.02 3.07
C TRP A 78 2.22 -16.72 4.19
N LYS A 79 1.63 -15.97 5.13
CA LYS A 79 0.75 -16.48 6.18
C LYS A 79 -0.73 -16.49 5.76
N GLY A 80 -1.06 -15.89 4.61
CA GLY A 80 -2.43 -15.69 4.16
C GLY A 80 -3.12 -14.45 4.74
N SER A 81 -2.37 -13.58 5.43
CA SER A 81 -2.83 -12.26 5.87
C SER A 81 -2.93 -11.33 4.68
N ALA A 82 -4.02 -10.54 4.60
CA ALA A 82 -4.17 -9.56 3.52
C ALA A 82 -3.31 -8.34 3.78
N VAL A 83 -2.66 -7.84 2.74
CA VAL A 83 -1.89 -6.60 2.76
C VAL A 83 -2.63 -5.56 1.94
N PHE A 84 -2.87 -4.41 2.56
CA PHE A 84 -3.52 -3.25 1.97
C PHE A 84 -2.57 -2.06 2.01
N ALA A 85 -2.75 -1.11 1.10
CA ALA A 85 -2.17 0.23 1.22
C ALA A 85 -3.26 1.26 1.50
N ILE A 86 -2.97 2.25 2.35
CA ILE A 86 -3.87 3.35 2.68
C ILE A 86 -3.23 4.67 2.30
N ASP A 87 -3.96 5.47 1.50
CA ASP A 87 -3.48 6.76 1.01
C ASP A 87 -3.77 7.88 2.01
N VAL A 88 -2.71 8.40 2.62
CA VAL A 88 -2.77 9.53 3.56
C VAL A 88 -2.33 10.85 2.92
N SER A 89 -2.27 10.94 1.60
CA SER A 89 -1.83 12.12 0.84
C SER A 89 -2.61 13.41 1.12
N GLN A 90 -3.79 13.31 1.76
CA GLN A 90 -4.58 14.45 2.22
C GLN A 90 -3.92 15.20 3.38
N ALA A 91 -3.03 14.55 4.13
CA ALA A 91 -2.23 15.22 5.15
C ALA A 91 -1.36 16.33 4.49
N PRO A 92 -1.34 17.56 5.03
CA PRO A 92 -0.61 18.68 4.43
C PRO A 92 0.90 18.45 4.29
N SER A 93 1.47 17.70 5.24
CA SER A 93 2.90 17.40 5.35
C SER A 93 3.11 15.96 5.86
N PRO A 94 4.28 15.35 5.60
CA PRO A 94 4.60 14.01 6.11
C PRO A 94 4.56 13.96 7.64
N ASP A 95 5.01 15.01 8.32
CA ASP A 95 5.04 15.08 9.80
C ASP A 95 3.63 15.21 10.42
N SER A 96 2.65 15.62 9.63
CA SER A 96 1.24 15.72 10.04
C SER A 96 0.40 14.51 9.61
N ALA A 97 0.99 13.56 8.89
CA ALA A 97 0.30 12.35 8.48
C ALA A 97 0.17 11.37 9.67
N PRO A 98 -0.85 10.49 9.68
CA PRO A 98 -1.01 9.49 10.74
C PRO A 98 0.26 8.66 10.95
N PHE A 99 0.58 8.30 12.20
CA PHE A 99 1.75 7.47 12.56
C PHE A 99 3.13 8.07 12.24
N ALA A 100 3.22 9.39 12.01
CA ALA A 100 4.50 10.09 11.86
C ALA A 100 5.33 10.16 13.16
N ASP A 101 4.79 9.72 14.29
CA ASP A 101 5.48 9.62 15.58
C ASP A 101 6.26 8.31 15.76
N ILE A 102 5.95 7.26 15.00
CA ILE A 102 6.62 5.94 15.06
C ILE A 102 7.58 5.70 13.89
N GLY A 103 7.64 6.61 12.93
CA GLY A 103 8.43 6.48 11.72
C GLY A 103 8.44 7.77 10.91
N VAL A 104 9.04 7.71 9.72
CA VAL A 104 9.10 8.84 8.80
C VAL A 104 8.51 8.44 7.46
N TYR A 105 7.69 9.31 6.86
CA TYR A 105 7.28 9.15 5.48
C TYR A 105 8.46 9.49 4.57
N MET A 106 9.17 8.46 4.14
CA MET A 106 10.46 8.59 3.49
C MET A 106 10.29 8.68 1.97
N PRO A 107 10.91 9.66 1.30
CA PRO A 107 10.91 9.74 -0.16
C PRO A 107 11.29 8.39 -0.77
N LEU A 108 10.46 7.84 -1.68
CA LEU A 108 10.66 6.45 -2.14
C LEU A 108 12.07 6.20 -2.71
N ARG A 109 12.67 7.20 -3.38
CA ARG A 109 14.03 7.08 -3.91
C ARG A 109 15.06 6.90 -2.81
N GLU A 110 14.88 7.55 -1.67
CA GLU A 110 15.72 7.37 -0.49
C GLU A 110 15.45 6.01 0.15
N ALA A 111 14.17 5.65 0.32
CA ALA A 111 13.75 4.36 0.86
C ALA A 111 14.33 3.18 0.08
N ALA A 112 14.47 3.31 -1.25
CA ALA A 112 15.06 2.28 -2.12
C ALA A 112 16.49 1.86 -1.73
N SER A 113 17.22 2.70 -0.98
CA SER A 113 18.58 2.42 -0.51
C SER A 113 18.65 1.91 0.93
N ARG A 114 17.52 1.92 1.65
CA ARG A 114 17.45 1.72 3.11
C ARG A 114 16.49 0.63 3.53
N VAL A 115 15.40 0.44 2.79
CA VAL A 115 14.37 -0.55 3.07
C VAL A 115 14.72 -1.87 2.41
N ASP A 116 14.35 -2.98 3.03
CA ASP A 116 14.58 -4.30 2.46
C ASP A 116 13.85 -4.53 1.12
N ALA A 117 14.38 -5.46 0.33
CA ALA A 117 13.98 -5.65 -1.05
C ALA A 117 12.50 -6.08 -1.22
N ASP A 118 12.02 -6.94 -0.33
CA ASP A 118 10.66 -7.46 -0.37
C ASP A 118 9.66 -6.38 0.04
N ASP A 119 9.94 -5.62 1.11
CA ASP A 119 9.15 -4.47 1.50
C ASP A 119 9.07 -3.43 0.38
N LEU A 120 10.21 -3.14 -0.28
CA LEU A 120 10.25 -2.19 -1.40
C LEU A 120 9.42 -2.62 -2.61
N ALA A 121 9.34 -3.93 -2.88
CA ALA A 121 8.50 -4.45 -3.94
C ALA A 121 7.01 -4.17 -3.66
N ILE A 122 6.58 -4.42 -2.42
CA ILE A 122 5.20 -4.13 -1.96
C ILE A 122 4.91 -2.63 -2.00
N VAL A 123 5.84 -1.80 -1.50
CA VAL A 123 5.75 -0.35 -1.56
C VAL A 123 5.63 0.15 -3.00
N GLY A 124 6.40 -0.43 -3.92
CA GLY A 124 6.35 -0.10 -5.35
C GLY A 124 4.97 -0.34 -5.95
N GLN A 125 4.37 -1.51 -5.68
CA GLN A 125 3.01 -1.84 -6.10
C GLN A 125 1.99 -0.85 -5.49
N ALA A 126 2.07 -0.61 -4.18
CA ALA A 126 1.19 0.32 -3.48
C ALA A 126 1.23 1.73 -4.07
N ARG A 127 2.45 2.28 -4.24
CA ARG A 127 2.65 3.59 -4.85
C ARG A 127 2.01 3.67 -6.22
N TRP A 128 2.25 2.67 -7.07
CA TRP A 128 1.76 2.69 -8.45
C TRP A 128 0.22 2.72 -8.51
N LEU A 129 -0.45 1.84 -7.76
CA LEU A 129 -1.91 1.78 -7.71
C LEU A 129 -2.52 3.07 -7.15
N LEU A 130 -2.04 3.54 -6.00
CA LEU A 130 -2.56 4.76 -5.38
C LEU A 130 -2.36 6.00 -6.27
N ASP A 131 -1.19 6.13 -6.88
CA ASP A 131 -0.90 7.24 -7.79
C ASP A 131 -1.72 7.15 -9.09
N TRP A 132 -2.01 5.94 -9.57
CA TRP A 132 -2.94 5.76 -10.68
C TRP A 132 -4.35 6.25 -10.33
N HIS A 133 -4.92 5.82 -9.20
CA HIS A 133 -6.24 6.28 -8.75
C HIS A 133 -6.32 7.81 -8.61
N ARG A 134 -5.28 8.42 -8.03
CA ARG A 134 -5.21 9.88 -7.87
C ARG A 134 -5.24 10.62 -9.21
N ARG A 135 -4.62 10.06 -10.25
CA ARG A 135 -4.51 10.68 -11.58
C ARG A 135 -5.62 10.29 -12.54
N HIS A 136 -6.43 9.27 -12.22
CA HIS A 136 -7.46 8.70 -13.11
C HIS A 136 -8.83 8.63 -12.45
N GLY A 137 -9.21 9.68 -11.70
CA GLY A 137 -10.52 9.78 -11.06
C GLY A 137 -11.71 10.02 -12.00
N PHE A 138 -11.46 10.19 -13.30
CA PHE A 138 -12.49 10.47 -14.32
C PHE A 138 -12.30 9.59 -15.56
N CYS A 139 -13.41 9.28 -16.24
CA CYS A 139 -13.44 8.53 -17.49
C CYS A 139 -12.71 9.30 -18.60
N ALA A 140 -11.70 8.67 -19.21
CA ALA A 140 -10.91 9.27 -20.29
C ALA A 140 -11.72 9.56 -21.57
N VAL A 141 -12.92 8.96 -21.73
CA VAL A 141 -13.79 9.15 -22.89
C VAL A 141 -14.80 10.29 -22.68
N CYS A 142 -15.44 10.34 -21.51
CA CYS A 142 -16.58 11.25 -21.29
C CYS A 142 -16.38 12.26 -20.14
N GLY A 143 -15.31 12.15 -19.35
CA GLY A 143 -15.03 13.05 -18.23
C GLY A 143 -15.91 12.85 -16.98
N ALA A 144 -16.82 11.86 -16.96
CA ALA A 144 -17.59 11.53 -15.75
C ALA A 144 -16.69 10.92 -14.67
N PRO A 145 -16.99 11.10 -13.36
CA PRO A 145 -16.25 10.45 -12.27
C PRO A 145 -16.24 8.92 -12.40
N SER A 146 -15.08 8.32 -12.12
CA SER A 146 -14.90 6.86 -12.09
C SER A 146 -15.22 6.28 -10.70
N GLU A 147 -15.68 5.04 -10.66
CA GLU A 147 -15.87 4.26 -9.44
C GLU A 147 -14.72 3.24 -9.28
N VAL A 148 -14.11 3.19 -8.09
CA VAL A 148 -13.06 2.23 -7.70
C VAL A 148 -13.71 0.86 -7.48
N LYS A 149 -13.14 -0.21 -8.05
CA LYS A 149 -13.70 -1.59 -8.02
C LYS A 149 -12.60 -2.62 -7.85
N ASP A 150 -12.97 -3.88 -7.63
CA ASP A 150 -12.04 -5.01 -7.64
C ASP A 150 -10.83 -4.88 -6.69
N GLY A 151 -11.08 -4.37 -5.47
CA GLY A 151 -10.05 -4.17 -4.44
C GLY A 151 -9.15 -2.95 -4.67
N GLY A 152 -9.55 -2.03 -5.55
CA GLY A 152 -8.80 -0.83 -5.94
C GLY A 152 -9.01 -0.59 -7.42
#